data_AF-A0A8J7HH01-F1
#
_entry.id   AF-A0A8J7HH01-F1
#
_cell.length_a   1.000
_cell.length_b   1.000
_cell.length_c   1.000
_cell.angle_alpha   90.00
_cell.angle_beta   90.00
_cell.angle_gamma   90.00
#
_symmetry.space_group_name_H-M   'P 1'
#
loop_
_entity.id
_entity.type
_entity.pdbx_description
1 polymer ?
#
loop_
_entity_poly.entity_id
_entity_poly.type
_entity_poly.pdbx_seq_one_letter_code
_entity_poly.pdbx_strand_id
1 'polypeptide(L)'
;MTLELPVIPQTGEVFLAVELTAVQNMTIAQTLKLLEDMGYNPSLRYRQSSDGKVCVYALLRHDFVNPEILQNSDYLGEQLDALAEVIKPADAITSPRGISSAKTPVVV
;
A
#
# COMPACT_ATOMS: atom_id res chain seq x y z
N MET A 1 -2.02 14.61 -9.40
CA MET A 1 -3.15 14.40 -8.45
C MET A 1 -2.82 13.21 -7.57
N THR A 2 -2.81 13.42 -6.25
CA THR A 2 -2.52 12.40 -5.23
C THR A 2 -3.57 11.28 -5.27
N LEU A 3 -3.22 10.04 -4.93
CA LEU A 3 -4.25 9.03 -4.61
C LEU A 3 -5.04 9.56 -3.41
N GLU A 4 -6.32 9.86 -3.58
CA GLU A 4 -7.20 10.24 -2.48
C GLU A 4 -7.63 8.96 -1.76
N LEU A 5 -6.73 8.42 -0.94
CA LEU A 5 -7.04 7.32 -0.04
C LEU A 5 -7.86 7.86 1.14
N PRO A 6 -8.93 7.15 1.56
CA PRO A 6 -9.73 7.55 2.70
C PRO A 6 -8.89 7.52 3.98
N VAL A 7 -8.83 8.64 4.71
CA VAL A 7 -7.99 8.81 5.93
C VAL A 7 -8.26 7.70 6.95
N ILE A 8 -9.51 7.29 7.07
CA ILE A 8 -9.95 6.15 7.87
C ILE A 8 -10.76 5.25 6.92
N PRO A 9 -10.19 4.14 6.43
CA PRO A 9 -10.85 3.25 5.48
C PRO A 9 -11.94 2.44 6.19
N GLN A 10 -13.13 2.38 5.60
CA GLN A 10 -14.18 1.44 6.00
C GLN A 10 -13.91 0.03 5.46
N THR A 11 -14.66 -0.98 5.90
CA THR A 11 -14.57 -2.32 5.32
C THR A 11 -14.82 -2.29 3.82
N GLY A 12 -13.97 -3.00 3.07
CA GLY A 12 -13.99 -2.99 1.61
C GLY A 12 -13.41 -1.73 0.97
N GLU A 13 -13.08 -0.68 1.74
CA GLU A 13 -12.35 0.48 1.22
C GLU A 13 -10.84 0.21 1.13
N VAL A 14 -10.19 1.02 0.30
CA VAL A 14 -8.74 0.92 0.10
C VAL A 14 -8.05 1.50 1.32
N PHE A 15 -7.30 0.67 2.03
CA PHE A 15 -6.58 1.08 3.23
C PHE A 15 -5.09 1.31 2.98
N LEU A 16 -4.51 0.71 1.93
CA LEU A 16 -3.14 0.92 1.48
C LEU A 16 -3.07 0.80 -0.05
N ALA A 17 -2.06 1.43 -0.66
CA ALA A 17 -1.76 1.24 -2.07
C ALA A 17 -0.25 1.01 -2.28
N VAL A 18 0.11 0.10 -3.17
CA VAL A 18 1.50 -0.15 -3.56
C VAL A 18 1.69 0.30 -5.00
N GLU A 19 2.63 1.20 -5.26
CA GLU A 19 3.03 1.59 -6.61
C GLU A 19 3.97 0.52 -7.20
N LEU A 20 3.40 -0.42 -7.95
CA LEU A 20 4.10 -1.56 -8.53
C LEU A 20 5.21 -1.13 -9.51
N THR A 21 5.05 0.03 -10.15
CA THR A 21 6.06 0.62 -11.04
C THR A 21 7.24 1.25 -10.32
N ALA A 22 7.09 1.55 -9.03
CA ALA A 22 8.15 2.12 -8.19
C ALA A 22 8.94 1.04 -7.43
N VAL A 23 8.42 -0.18 -7.33
CA VAL A 23 9.12 -1.32 -6.71
C VAL A 23 10.37 -1.69 -7.51
N GLN A 24 11.52 -1.75 -6.84
CA GLN A 24 12.83 -1.95 -7.47
C GLN A 24 13.40 -3.33 -7.21
N ASN A 25 13.02 -3.99 -6.10
CA ASN A 25 13.58 -5.29 -5.72
C ASN A 25 12.85 -6.50 -6.32
N MET A 26 11.69 -6.29 -6.96
CA MET A 26 10.83 -7.34 -7.52
C MET A 26 10.13 -6.88 -8.79
N THR A 27 9.74 -7.82 -9.64
CA THR A 27 8.85 -7.55 -10.78
C THR A 27 7.41 -7.35 -10.31
N ILE A 28 6.58 -6.70 -11.12
CA ILE A 28 5.15 -6.49 -10.85
C ILE A 28 4.45 -7.81 -10.49
N ALA A 29 4.70 -8.88 -11.25
CA ALA A 29 4.07 -10.19 -11.01
C ALA A 29 4.52 -10.81 -9.68
N GLN A 30 5.80 -10.67 -9.31
CA GLN A 30 6.31 -11.15 -8.03
C GLN A 30 5.71 -10.35 -6.87
N THR A 31 5.62 -9.02 -7.00
CA THR A 31 5.01 -8.17 -5.99
C THR A 31 3.53 -8.50 -5.79
N LEU A 32 2.77 -8.74 -6.87
CA LEU A 32 1.37 -9.14 -6.75
C LEU A 32 1.21 -10.49 -6.05
N LYS A 33 2.02 -11.48 -6.45
CA LYS A 33 2.01 -12.80 -5.81
C LYS A 33 2.35 -12.70 -4.32
N LEU A 34 3.35 -11.89 -3.96
CA LEU A 34 3.71 -11.65 -2.56
C LEU A 34 2.53 -11.06 -1.77
N LEU A 35 1.83 -10.07 -2.35
CA LEU A 35 0.66 -9.47 -1.70
C LEU A 35 -0.47 -10.50 -1.49
N GLU A 36 -0.71 -11.37 -2.46
CA GLU A 36 -1.66 -12.48 -2.34
C GLU A 36 -1.22 -13.49 -1.27
N ASP A 37 0.06 -13.87 -1.24
CA ASP A 37 0.65 -14.78 -0.26
C ASP A 37 0.58 -14.21 1.18
N MET A 38 0.61 -12.87 1.31
CA MET A 38 0.39 -12.15 2.58
C MET A 38 -1.09 -12.05 2.97
N GLY A 39 -2.00 -12.54 2.13
CA GLY A 39 -3.44 -12.56 2.40
C GLY A 39 -4.19 -11.31 1.92
N TYR A 40 -3.57 -10.45 1.12
CA TYR A 40 -4.26 -9.32 0.49
C TYR A 40 -4.99 -9.74 -0.79
N ASN A 41 -6.01 -8.97 -1.15
CA ASN A 41 -6.72 -9.08 -2.44
C ASN A 41 -6.46 -7.81 -3.28
N PRO A 42 -5.30 -7.70 -3.97
CA PRO A 42 -4.89 -6.48 -4.63
C PRO A 42 -5.75 -6.17 -5.87
N SER A 43 -6.37 -5.00 -5.90
CA SER A 43 -7.07 -4.49 -7.07
C SER A 43 -6.16 -3.57 -7.90
N LEU A 44 -5.93 -3.90 -9.16
CA LEU A 44 -5.07 -3.11 -10.03
C LEU A 44 -5.70 -1.79 -10.47
N ARG A 45 -4.92 -0.71 -10.44
CA ARG A 45 -5.31 0.59 -10.98
C ARG A 45 -4.17 1.24 -11.74
N TYR A 46 -4.48 1.68 -12.95
CA TYR A 46 -3.57 2.41 -13.83
C TYR A 46 -3.80 3.91 -13.67
N ARG A 47 -2.71 4.67 -13.66
CA ARG A 47 -2.76 6.12 -13.67
C ARG A 47 -1.73 6.64 -14.64
N GLN A 48 -2.17 7.44 -15.59
CA GLN A 48 -1.26 8.26 -16.37
C GLN A 48 -1.02 9.56 -15.61
N SER A 49 0.25 9.84 -15.34
CA SER A 49 0.67 11.12 -14.78
C SER A 49 0.80 12.17 -15.89
N SER A 50 0.89 13.44 -15.50
CA SER A 50 0.91 14.58 -16.42
C SER A 50 2.15 14.63 -17.31
N ASP A 51 3.22 13.93 -16.94
CA ASP A 51 4.44 13.77 -17.75
C ASP A 51 4.34 12.62 -18.78
N GLY A 52 3.18 11.96 -18.85
CA GLY A 52 2.90 10.84 -19.76
C GLY A 52 3.27 9.47 -19.21
N LYS A 53 3.92 9.36 -18.04
CA LYS A 53 4.26 8.07 -17.44
C LYS A 53 3.00 7.37 -16.90
N VAL A 54 2.88 6.09 -17.20
CA VAL A 54 1.84 5.22 -16.66
C VAL A 54 2.38 4.52 -15.41
N CYS A 55 1.80 4.86 -14.26
CA CYS A 55 2.04 4.18 -12.99
C CYS A 55 0.97 3.11 -12.78
N VAL A 56 1.38 1.97 -12.21
CA VAL A 56 0.48 0.86 -11.86
C VAL A 56 0.45 0.72 -10.35
N TYR A 57 -0.75 0.70 -9.78
CA TYR A 57 -0.98 0.56 -8.35
C TYR A 57 -1.71 -0.74 -8.04
N ALA A 58 -1.29 -1.44 -6.98
CA ALA A 58 -2.10 -2.44 -6.31
C ALA A 58 -2.81 -1.77 -5.12
N LEU A 59 -4.14 -1.70 -5.20
CA LEU A 59 -4.98 -1.18 -4.13
C LEU A 59 -5.33 -2.32 -3.16
N LEU A 60 -4.96 -2.19 -1.90
CA LEU A 60 -5.22 -3.20 -0.88
C LEU A 60 -6.53 -2.86 -0.16
N ARG A 61 -7.43 -3.84 -0.11
CA ARG A 61 -8.73 -3.77 0.56
C ARG A 61 -8.84 -4.93 1.54
N HIS A 62 -9.50 -4.70 2.66
CA HIS A 62 -9.92 -5.78 3.55
C HIS A 62 -11.42 -5.96 3.45
N ASP A 63 -11.85 -7.06 2.82
CA ASP A 63 -13.26 -7.41 2.68
C ASP A 63 -13.83 -8.03 3.97
N PHE A 64 -12.96 -8.54 4.86
CA PHE A 64 -13.34 -9.32 6.04
C PHE A 64 -12.91 -8.73 7.39
N VAL A 65 -12.25 -7.57 7.40
CA VAL A 65 -11.79 -6.92 8.65
C VAL A 65 -12.89 -6.01 9.17
N ASN A 66 -13.15 -6.09 10.49
CA ASN A 66 -14.05 -5.17 11.19
C ASN A 66 -13.58 -3.72 10.95
N PRO A 67 -14.43 -2.81 10.45
CA PRO A 67 -14.00 -1.45 10.13
C PRO A 67 -13.44 -0.69 11.35
N GLU A 68 -13.79 -1.09 12.58
CA GLU A 68 -13.23 -0.52 13.81
C GLU A 68 -11.71 -0.76 13.94
N ILE A 69 -11.20 -1.90 13.45
CA ILE A 69 -9.76 -2.21 13.46
C ILE A 69 -9.02 -1.30 12.48
N LEU A 70 -9.65 -0.92 11.36
CA LEU A 70 -9.09 0.01 10.39
C LEU A 70 -9.06 1.46 10.91
N GLN A 71 -9.75 1.77 12.02
CA GLN A 71 -9.59 3.04 12.74
C GLN A 71 -8.38 3.02 13.69
N ASN A 72 -7.83 1.83 13.98
CA ASN A 72 -6.67 1.71 14.83
C ASN A 72 -5.40 2.04 14.04
N SER A 73 -4.75 3.14 14.42
CA SER A 73 -3.48 3.57 13.82
C SER A 73 -2.37 2.54 13.96
N ASP A 74 -2.37 1.77 15.05
CA ASP A 74 -1.32 0.80 15.34
C ASP A 74 -1.41 -0.38 14.36
N TYR A 75 -2.64 -0.86 14.09
CA TYR A 75 -2.86 -1.91 13.08
C TYR A 75 -2.38 -1.46 11.69
N LEU A 76 -2.74 -0.25 11.25
CA LEU A 76 -2.30 0.28 9.96
C LEU A 76 -0.77 0.48 9.92
N GLY A 77 -0.16 0.88 11.02
CA GLY A 77 1.29 0.97 11.17
C GLY A 77 1.98 -0.38 11.05
N GLU A 78 1.47 -1.42 11.71
CA GLU A 78 2.00 -2.79 11.62
C GLU A 78 1.91 -3.34 10.18
N GLN A 79 0.82 -3.08 9.48
CA GLN A 79 0.67 -3.48 8.07
C GLN A 79 1.68 -2.77 7.17
N LEU A 80 1.91 -1.48 7.40
CA LEU A 80 2.94 -0.71 6.69
C LEU A 80 4.35 -1.25 6.95
N ASP A 81 4.68 -1.54 8.21
CA ASP A 81 5.97 -2.09 8.60
C ASP A 81 6.21 -3.46 7.96
N ALA A 82 5.21 -4.34 7.97
CA ALA A 82 5.29 -5.66 7.35
C ALA A 82 5.56 -5.57 5.83
N LEU A 83 4.89 -4.66 5.13
CA LEU A 83 5.12 -4.42 3.70
C LEU A 83 6.50 -3.80 3.45
N ALA A 84 6.94 -2.86 4.28
CA ALA A 84 8.22 -2.16 4.13
C ALA A 84 9.43 -3.09 4.36
N GLU A 85 9.27 -4.21 5.07
CA GLU A 85 10.30 -5.23 5.22
C GLU A 85 10.61 -5.95 3.90
N VAL A 86 9.59 -6.15 3.05
CA VAL A 86 9.68 -6.99 1.84
C VAL A 86 9.63 -6.21 0.52
N ILE A 87 9.03 -5.01 0.51
CA ILE A 87 8.95 -4.13 -0.67
C ILE A 87 10.00 -3.02 -0.54
N LYS A 88 10.83 -2.88 -1.58
CA LYS A 88 11.83 -1.80 -1.68
C LYS A 88 11.65 -1.03 -2.99
N PRO A 89 11.71 0.31 -2.97
CA PRO A 89 11.86 1.16 -1.79
C PRO A 89 10.54 1.29 -0.98
N ALA A 90 10.63 1.67 0.30
CA ALA A 90 9.46 1.71 1.19
C ALA A 90 8.45 2.81 0.83
N ASP A 91 8.90 3.86 0.13
CA ASP A 91 8.07 4.92 -0.44
C ASP A 91 7.19 4.45 -1.61
N ALA A 92 7.42 3.24 -2.15
CA ALA A 92 6.49 2.59 -3.06
C ALA A 92 5.15 2.24 -2.37
N ILE A 93 5.09 2.25 -1.04
CA ILE A 93 3.87 1.98 -0.26
C ILE A 93 3.25 3.32 0.14
N THR A 94 2.01 3.55 -0.28
CA THR A 94 1.22 4.73 0.02
C THR A 94 0.13 4.39 1.03
N SER A 95 0.06 5.17 2.12
CA SER A 95 -0.99 5.11 3.12
C SER A 95 -1.96 6.30 3.02
N PRO A 96 -3.16 6.21 3.63
CA PRO A 96 -4.03 7.35 3.80
C PRO A 96 -3.40 8.43 4.67
N ARG A 97 -3.78 9.68 4.40
CA ARG A 97 -3.12 10.92 4.84
C ARG A 97 -2.50 10.85 6.25
N GLY A 98 -1.18 10.66 6.29
CA GLY A 98 -0.34 10.93 7.46
C GLY A 98 0.10 9.73 8.28
N ILE A 99 -0.37 8.51 7.98
CA ILE A 99 0.10 7.32 8.68
C ILE A 99 1.46 6.94 8.12
N SER A 100 2.52 7.22 8.88
CA SER A 100 3.88 6.81 8.53
C SER A 100 4.20 5.51 9.26
N SER A 101 4.95 4.63 8.59
CA SER A 101 5.57 3.46 9.22
C SER A 101 6.30 3.90 10.50
N ALA A 102 6.05 3.20 11.60
CA ALA A 102 6.70 3.51 12.89
C ALA A 102 8.20 3.21 12.84
N LYS A 103 8.59 2.28 11.96
CA LYS A 103 9.97 2.05 11.56
C LYS A 103 10.33 3.01 10.43
N THR A 104 10.57 4.27 10.77
CA THR A 104 11.39 5.14 9.92
C THR A 104 12.64 4.34 9.54
N PRO A 105 12.98 4.15 8.25
CA PRO A 105 14.23 3.50 7.93
C PRO A 105 15.31 4.38 8.54
N VAL A 106 16.11 3.81 9.44
CA VAL A 106 17.37 4.41 9.84
C VAL A 106 18.15 4.57 8.54
N VAL A 107 18.28 5.81 8.09
CA VAL A 107 19.24 6.17 7.04
C VAL A 107 20.60 5.84 7.64
N VAL A 108 21.19 4.72 7.21
CA VAL A 108 22.61 4.42 7.45
C VAL A 108 23.41 4.99 6.29
#